data_AF-A3XDW4-F1
#
_entry.id   AF-A3XDW4-F1
#
_cell.length_a   1.000
_cell.length_b   1.000
_cell.length_c   1.000
_cell.angle_alpha   90.00
_cell.angle_beta   90.00
_cell.angle_gamma   90.00
#
_symmetry.space_group_name_H-M   'P 1'
#
loop_
_entity.id
_entity.type
_entity.pdbx_description
1 polymer ?
#
loop_
_entity_poly.entity_id
_entity_poly.type
_entity_poly.pdbx_seq_one_letter_code
_entity_poly.pdbx_strand_id
1 'polypeptide(L)'
;MAVAPDAEEFCRVPRPPAGLAETAYLRNGYRAILRILVAERQLETETCDCPLSDFTWDMALAELPRFQTTDNPRLPFKVLDLYAMADALEAEHAEGCS
;
A
#
# COMPACT_ATOMS: atom_id res chain seq x y z
N MET A 1 -17.97 26.23 -4.45
CA MET A 1 -18.36 24.81 -4.53
C MET A 1 -17.44 24.04 -3.61
N ALA A 2 -17.95 23.55 -2.48
CA ALA A 2 -17.25 22.58 -1.65
C ALA A 2 -17.55 21.21 -2.25
N VAL A 3 -16.55 20.58 -2.84
CA VAL A 3 -16.65 19.18 -3.26
C VAL A 3 -16.62 18.39 -1.95
N ALA A 4 -17.72 17.70 -1.62
CA ALA A 4 -17.70 16.72 -0.55
C ALA A 4 -16.58 15.71 -0.88
N PRO A 5 -15.69 15.36 0.06
CA PRO A 5 -14.73 14.30 -0.21
C PRO A 5 -15.54 13.08 -0.59
N ASP A 6 -15.25 12.53 -1.76
CA ASP A 6 -15.93 11.35 -2.23
C ASP A 6 -15.80 10.26 -1.15
N ALA A 7 -16.89 9.57 -0.87
CA ALA A 7 -16.93 8.50 0.13
C ALA A 7 -15.95 7.35 -0.22
N GLU A 8 -15.33 7.39 -1.41
CA GLU A 8 -14.33 6.47 -1.94
C GLU A 8 -12.90 6.62 -1.35
N GLU A 9 -12.57 7.65 -0.55
CA GLU A 9 -11.21 7.80 0.03
C GLU A 9 -10.99 7.08 1.38
N PHE A 10 -11.92 6.23 1.82
CA PHE A 10 -11.88 5.66 3.18
C PHE A 10 -10.63 4.83 3.49
N CYS A 11 -9.99 4.21 2.49
CA CYS A 11 -8.79 3.40 2.68
C CYS A 11 -7.53 3.87 1.98
N ARG A 12 -7.33 5.19 1.91
CA ARG A 12 -6.14 5.74 1.26
C ARG A 12 -4.91 5.70 2.18
N VAL A 13 -3.93 4.85 1.82
CA VAL A 13 -2.62 4.84 2.49
C VAL A 13 -1.95 6.23 2.39
N PRO A 14 -1.54 6.83 3.54
CA PRO A 14 -0.99 8.18 3.57
C PRO A 14 0.36 8.29 2.85
N ARG A 15 0.85 9.52 2.72
CA ARG A 15 2.21 9.76 2.23
C ARG A 15 3.24 9.25 3.25
N PRO A 16 4.31 8.56 2.82
CA PRO A 16 5.32 8.04 3.72
C PRO A 16 6.08 9.17 4.41
N PRO A 17 6.43 9.04 5.70
CA PRO A 17 7.20 10.04 6.42
C PRO A 17 8.60 10.20 5.81
N ALA A 18 9.13 11.42 5.81
CA ALA A 18 10.41 11.72 5.18
C ALA A 18 11.58 10.92 5.79
N GLY A 19 11.51 10.63 7.09
CA GLY A 19 12.49 9.83 7.82
C GLY A 19 12.36 8.31 7.66
N LEU A 20 11.35 7.82 6.91
CA LEU A 20 11.13 6.38 6.75
C LEU A 20 12.29 5.68 6.02
N ALA A 21 12.85 6.34 5.00
CA ALA A 21 13.94 5.80 4.21
C ALA A 21 14.71 6.92 3.51
N GLU A 22 15.97 6.64 3.18
CA GLU A 22 16.94 7.59 2.61
C GLU A 22 16.41 8.24 1.32
N THR A 23 15.81 7.45 0.42
CA THR A 23 15.39 7.94 -0.89
C THR A 23 13.88 7.94 -1.05
N ALA A 24 13.38 8.84 -1.91
CA ALA A 24 11.97 8.86 -2.29
C ALA A 24 11.55 7.55 -2.97
N TYR A 25 12.48 6.91 -3.70
CA TYR A 25 12.27 5.61 -4.31
C TYR A 25 11.84 4.56 -3.27
N LEU A 26 12.65 4.40 -2.21
CA LEU A 26 12.38 3.44 -1.14
C LEU A 26 11.08 3.78 -0.42
N ARG A 27 10.87 5.06 -0.06
CA ARG A 27 9.63 5.51 0.59
C ARG A 27 8.38 5.21 -0.24
N ASN A 28 8.44 5.42 -1.55
CA ASN A 28 7.33 5.10 -2.46
C ASN A 28 7.11 3.59 -2.60
N GLY A 29 8.18 2.80 -2.57
CA GLY A 29 8.07 1.35 -2.49
C GLY A 29 7.39 0.86 -1.22
N TYR A 30 7.80 1.37 -0.05
CA TYR A 30 7.15 1.04 1.22
C TYR A 30 5.69 1.46 1.26
N ARG A 31 5.34 2.60 0.64
CA ARG A 31 3.95 2.98 0.45
C ARG A 31 3.17 1.98 -0.39
N ALA A 32 3.74 1.51 -1.50
CA ALA A 32 3.09 0.49 -2.33
C ALA A 32 2.94 -0.84 -1.59
N ILE A 33 3.97 -1.28 -0.86
CA ILE A 33 3.91 -2.47 0.00
C ILE A 33 2.78 -2.33 1.04
N LEU A 34 2.69 -1.19 1.72
CA LEU A 34 1.64 -0.96 2.72
C LEU A 34 0.24 -1.01 2.10
N ARG A 35 0.06 -0.50 0.87
CA ARG A 35 -1.21 -0.63 0.12
C ARG A 35 -1.55 -2.09 -0.15
N ILE A 36 -0.57 -2.87 -0.63
CA ILE A 36 -0.76 -4.30 -0.90
C ILE A 36 -1.21 -5.03 0.37
N LEU A 37 -0.53 -4.81 1.50
CA LEU A 37 -0.86 -5.47 2.76
C LEU A 37 -2.26 -5.13 3.26
N VAL A 38 -2.67 -3.87 3.13
CA VAL A 38 -4.03 -3.42 3.51
C VAL A 38 -5.08 -4.07 2.60
N ALA A 39 -4.87 -4.05 1.29
CA ALA A 39 -5.81 -4.62 0.32
C ALA A 39 -5.91 -6.15 0.47
N GLU A 40 -4.79 -6.85 0.65
CA GLU A 40 -4.79 -8.28 0.98
C GLU A 40 -5.62 -8.56 2.22
N ARG A 41 -5.45 -7.77 3.28
CA ARG A 41 -6.21 -7.95 4.52
C ARG A 41 -7.70 -7.74 4.32
N GLN A 42 -8.10 -6.77 3.50
CA GLN A 42 -9.49 -6.53 3.16
C GLN A 42 -10.10 -7.73 2.42
N LEU A 43 -9.38 -8.27 1.44
CA LEU A 43 -9.79 -9.46 0.69
C LEU A 43 -9.85 -10.71 1.60
N GLU A 44 -8.84 -10.92 2.46
CA GLU A 44 -8.79 -12.05 3.40
C GLU A 44 -9.91 -12.05 4.44
N THR A 45 -10.38 -10.87 4.83
CA THR A 45 -11.44 -10.71 5.84
C THR A 45 -12.82 -10.49 5.23
N GLU A 46 -12.89 -10.40 3.89
CA GLU A 46 -14.10 -10.10 3.13
C GLU A 46 -14.84 -8.86 3.68
N THR A 47 -14.10 -7.89 4.23
CA THR A 47 -14.65 -6.69 4.85
C THR A 47 -14.58 -5.51 3.91
N CYS A 48 -15.62 -4.69 3.90
CA CYS A 48 -15.63 -3.42 3.18
C CYS A 48 -15.12 -2.25 4.02
N ASP A 49 -14.77 -2.51 5.29
CA ASP A 49 -14.10 -1.54 6.13
C ASP A 49 -12.62 -1.35 5.74
N CYS A 50 -12.04 -0.26 6.21
CA CYS A 50 -10.62 0.02 6.02
C CYS A 50 -9.82 -0.40 7.25
N PRO A 51 -8.99 -1.47 7.17
CA PRO A 51 -8.18 -1.92 8.29
C PRO A 51 -6.89 -1.11 8.46
N LEU A 52 -6.71 0.02 7.75
CA LEU A 52 -5.46 0.80 7.72
C LEU A 52 -4.97 1.24 9.12
N SER A 53 -5.86 1.38 10.11
CA SER A 53 -5.46 1.67 11.50
C SER A 53 -4.60 0.58 12.14
N ASP A 54 -4.73 -0.67 11.65
CA ASP A 54 -4.00 -1.83 12.17
C ASP A 54 -2.62 -1.97 11.52
N PHE A 55 -2.34 -1.17 10.48
CA PHE A 55 -1.11 -1.24 9.71
C PHE A 55 -0.13 -0.12 10.08
N THR A 56 1.15 -0.46 10.08
CA THR A 56 2.24 0.50 10.35
C THR A 56 3.30 0.44 9.25
N TRP A 57 4.12 1.51 9.18
CA TRP A 57 5.25 1.53 8.26
C TRP A 57 6.29 0.45 8.56
N ASP A 58 6.45 0.05 9.83
CA ASP A 58 7.33 -1.03 10.24
C ASP A 58 6.90 -2.38 9.66
N MET A 59 5.59 -2.62 9.48
CA MET A 59 5.10 -3.82 8.80
C MET A 59 5.50 -3.83 7.32
N ALA A 60 5.39 -2.69 6.63
CA ALA A 60 5.84 -2.59 5.24
C ALA A 60 7.36 -2.78 5.10
N LEU A 61 8.14 -2.35 6.10
CA LEU A 61 9.59 -2.59 6.16
C LEU A 61 9.89 -4.09 6.37
N ALA A 62 9.16 -4.75 7.27
CA ALA A 62 9.32 -6.17 7.57
C ALA A 62 8.97 -7.07 6.38
N GLU A 63 7.99 -6.66 5.57
CA GLU A 63 7.54 -7.40 4.38
C GLU A 63 8.38 -7.13 3.12
N LEU A 64 9.36 -6.22 3.17
CA LEU A 64 10.26 -5.96 2.04
C LEU A 64 10.81 -7.22 1.37
N PRO A 65 11.28 -8.26 2.10
CA PRO A 65 11.84 -9.46 1.48
C PRO A 65 10.86 -10.20 0.56
N ARG A 66 9.55 -10.09 0.81
CA ARG A 66 8.49 -10.71 -0.02
C ARG A 66 8.44 -10.09 -1.42
N PHE A 67 8.85 -8.84 -1.54
CA PHE A 67 8.77 -8.04 -2.76
C PHE A 67 10.13 -7.77 -3.40
N GLN A 68 11.21 -8.23 -2.76
CA GLN A 68 12.56 -7.98 -3.20
C GLN A 68 12.83 -8.77 -4.50
N THR A 69 13.21 -8.05 -5.55
CA THR A 69 13.60 -8.62 -6.84
C THR A 69 15.11 -8.57 -7.09
N THR A 70 15.85 -7.81 -6.29
CA THR A 70 17.31 -7.69 -6.39
C THR A 70 17.96 -7.45 -5.04
N ASP A 71 19.19 -7.93 -4.87
CA ASP A 71 20.03 -7.71 -3.69
C ASP A 71 20.58 -6.27 -3.57
N ASN A 72 20.29 -5.39 -4.53
CA ASN A 72 20.73 -3.99 -4.46
C ASN A 72 19.89 -3.21 -3.41
N PRO A 73 20.49 -2.76 -2.29
CA PRO A 73 19.75 -2.09 -1.22
C PRO A 73 19.15 -0.74 -1.65
N ARG A 74 19.64 -0.13 -2.74
CA ARG A 74 19.09 1.13 -3.26
C ARG A 74 17.92 0.93 -4.24
N LEU A 75 17.79 -0.27 -4.80
CA LEU A 75 16.78 -0.60 -5.81
C LEU A 75 16.15 -1.98 -5.56
N PRO A 76 15.75 -2.34 -4.33
CA PRO A 76 15.44 -3.73 -3.96
C PRO A 76 14.25 -4.35 -4.69
N PHE A 77 13.34 -3.53 -5.21
CA PHE A 77 12.10 -3.94 -5.89
C PHE A 77 11.84 -3.00 -7.06
N LYS A 78 10.86 -3.30 -7.93
CA LYS A 78 10.39 -2.38 -8.97
C LYS A 78 9.10 -1.68 -8.51
N VAL A 79 9.22 -0.40 -8.15
CA VAL A 79 8.12 0.38 -7.54
C VAL A 79 6.86 0.41 -8.39
N LEU A 80 7.00 0.48 -9.72
CA LEU A 80 5.84 0.46 -10.63
C LEU A 80 5.08 -0.86 -10.60
N ASP A 81 5.78 -1.98 -10.43
CA ASP A 81 5.15 -3.31 -10.36
C ASP A 81 4.40 -3.48 -9.03
N LEU A 82 4.94 -2.93 -7.94
CA LEU A 82 4.24 -2.87 -6.65
C LEU A 82 2.97 -2.01 -6.73
N TYR A 83 3.03 -0.89 -7.43
CA TYR A 83 1.85 -0.05 -7.63
C TYR A 83 0.78 -0.77 -8.45
N ALA A 84 1.16 -1.42 -9.55
CA ALA A 84 0.22 -2.21 -10.35
C ALA A 84 -0.43 -3.35 -9.54
N MET A 85 0.34 -4.01 -8.67
CA MET A 85 -0.18 -5.04 -7.77
C MET A 85 -1.16 -4.46 -6.75
N ALA A 86 -0.82 -3.34 -6.11
CA ALA A 86 -1.70 -2.65 -5.17
C ALA A 86 -3.02 -2.25 -5.83
N ASP A 87 -2.95 -1.63 -7.02
CA ASP A 87 -4.12 -1.16 -7.76
C ASP A 87 -5.03 -2.33 -8.19
N ALA A 88 -4.44 -3.49 -8.53
CA ALA A 88 -5.22 -4.70 -8.86
C ALA A 88 -5.97 -5.27 -7.65
N LEU A 89 -5.33 -5.35 -6.48
CA LEU A 89 -5.95 -5.84 -5.25
C LEU A 89 -7.05 -4.88 -4.75
N GLU A 90 -6.79 -3.57 -4.82
CA GLU A 90 -7.78 -2.56 -4.46
C GLU A 90 -9.00 -2.58 -5.41
N ALA A 91 -8.79 -2.82 -6.71
CA ALA A 91 -9.88 -2.99 -7.66
C ALA A 91 -10.71 -4.25 -7.37
N GLU A 92 -10.07 -5.38 -7.12
CA GLU A 92 -10.76 -6.63 -6.73
C GLU A 92 -11.60 -6.44 -5.47
N HIS A 93 -11.04 -5.75 -4.46
CA HIS A 93 -11.77 -5.42 -3.23
C HIS A 93 -12.98 -4.52 -3.49
N ALA A 94 -12.80 -3.47 -4.31
CA ALA A 94 -13.88 -2.56 -4.67
C ALA A 94 -15.02 -3.27 -5.42
N GLU A 95 -14.70 -4.23 -6.30
CA GLU A 95 -15.70 -5.08 -6.98
C GLU A 95 -16.45 -5.99 -6.00
N GLY A 96 -15.79 -6.47 -4.94
CA GLY A 96 -16.42 -7.30 -3.90
C GLY A 96 -17.34 -6.52 -2.95
N CYS A 97 -17.14 -5.21 -2.84
CA CYS A 97 -17.82 -4.33 -1.89
C CYS A 97 -18.86 -3.38 -2.52
N SER A 98 -19.08 -3.48 -3.84
CA SER A 98 -20.03 -2.67 -4.62
C SER A 98 -21.49 -3.12 -4.47
#